data_AF-A0A353A1I4-F1
#
_entry.id   AF-A0A353A1I4-F1
#
_cell.length_a   1.000
_cell.length_b   1.000
_cell.length_c   1.000
_cell.angle_alpha   90.00
_cell.angle_beta   90.00
_cell.angle_gamma   90.00
#
_symmetry.space_group_name_H-M   'P 1'
#
loop_
_entity.id
_entity.type
_entity.pdbx_description
1 polymer ?
#
loop_
_entity_poly.entity_id
_entity_poly.type
_entity_poly.pdbx_seq_one_letter_code
_entity_poly.pdbx_strand_id
1 'polypeptide(L)'
;ALHEFTARLPLVDADGEVPGMGYDTETAIRAGVLRGMKYEIEGYIKSLRAKYPSLQVFLTGGDRINFDEGIKSITLSDKYIVPRGLNKILDYNYDKK
;
A
#
# COMPACT_ATOMS: atom_id res chain seq x y z
N ALA A 1 -15.48 2.98 4.80
CA ALA A 1 -16.16 1.99 3.93
C ALA A 1 -16.94 0.96 4.75
N LEU A 2 -16.28 0.07 5.51
CA LEU A 2 -16.97 -0.97 6.28
C LEU A 2 -17.95 -0.40 7.32
N HIS A 3 -17.51 0.55 8.13
CA HIS A 3 -18.37 1.24 9.09
C HIS A 3 -19.50 2.02 8.39
N GLU A 4 -19.14 2.90 7.45
CA GLU A 4 -20.08 3.79 6.76
C GLU A 4 -21.23 3.08 6.04
N PHE A 5 -20.96 1.93 5.41
CA PHE A 5 -21.93 1.23 4.57
C PHE A 5 -22.56 0.00 5.23
N THR A 6 -22.40 -0.16 6.54
CA THR A 6 -23.05 -1.25 7.28
C THR A 6 -23.64 -0.75 8.60
N ALA A 7 -24.80 -1.28 8.98
CA ALA A 7 -25.52 -0.77 10.15
C ALA A 7 -24.88 -1.11 11.50
N ARG A 8 -23.93 -2.07 11.56
CA ARG A 8 -23.42 -2.64 12.83
C ARG A 8 -21.90 -2.77 12.93
N LEU A 9 -21.14 -2.53 11.86
CA LEU A 9 -19.68 -2.63 11.97
C LEU A 9 -19.13 -1.35 12.63
N PRO A 10 -18.21 -1.48 13.60
CA PRO A 10 -17.60 -0.32 14.23
C PRO A 10 -16.61 0.38 13.29
N LEU A 11 -16.29 1.63 13.58
CA LEU A 11 -15.13 2.31 13.02
C LEU A 11 -13.88 1.77 13.72
N VAL A 12 -12.99 1.15 12.95
CA VAL A 12 -11.78 0.46 13.46
C VAL A 12 -10.53 1.19 12.96
N ASP A 13 -9.59 1.47 13.87
CA ASP A 13 -8.28 2.02 13.52
C ASP A 13 -7.37 0.94 12.91
N ALA A 14 -6.46 1.37 12.03
CA ALA A 14 -5.44 0.51 11.45
C ALA A 14 -4.42 0.03 12.51
N ASP A 15 -4.19 0.81 13.56
CA ASP A 15 -3.34 0.43 14.69
C ASP A 15 -4.04 -0.60 15.59
N GLY A 16 -3.26 -1.53 16.17
CA GLY A 16 -3.74 -2.53 17.13
C GLY A 16 -3.32 -3.95 16.78
N GLU A 17 -3.94 -4.94 17.44
CA GLU A 17 -3.62 -6.35 17.22
C GLU A 17 -4.09 -6.81 15.82
N VAL A 18 -3.20 -7.53 15.12
CA VAL A 18 -3.44 -8.09 13.79
C VAL A 18 -3.25 -9.63 13.84
N PRO A 19 -4.14 -10.38 14.53
CA PRO A 19 -4.00 -11.83 14.68
C PRO A 19 -4.17 -12.53 13.33
N GLY A 20 -3.59 -13.73 13.15
CA GLY A 20 -3.65 -14.49 11.88
C GLY A 20 -5.07 -14.63 11.30
N MET A 21 -6.03 -14.83 12.18
CA MET A 21 -7.47 -14.81 11.92
C MET A 21 -8.12 -14.04 13.06
N GLY A 22 -9.03 -13.10 12.75
CA GLY A 22 -9.74 -12.31 13.76
C GLY A 22 -10.69 -13.19 14.57
N TYR A 23 -10.79 -12.89 15.86
CA TYR A 23 -11.63 -13.62 16.81
C TYR A 23 -12.77 -12.77 17.39
N ASP A 24 -12.74 -11.46 17.13
CA ASP A 24 -13.83 -10.52 17.35
C ASP A 24 -13.98 -9.61 16.13
N THR A 25 -15.02 -8.77 16.11
CA THR A 25 -15.31 -7.90 14.97
C THR A 25 -14.18 -6.92 14.67
N GLU A 26 -13.54 -6.36 15.69
CA GLU A 26 -12.50 -5.35 15.53
C GLU A 26 -11.22 -5.96 14.93
N THR A 27 -10.76 -7.07 15.53
CA THR A 27 -9.60 -7.83 15.04
C THR A 27 -9.85 -8.43 13.67
N ALA A 28 -11.06 -8.91 13.37
CA ALA A 28 -11.41 -9.44 12.05
C ALA A 28 -11.39 -8.35 10.97
N ILE A 29 -11.94 -7.16 11.26
CA ILE A 29 -11.90 -6.02 10.34
C ILE A 29 -10.44 -5.60 10.10
N ARG A 30 -9.67 -5.36 11.18
CA ARG A 30 -8.28 -4.90 11.06
C ARG A 30 -7.42 -5.91 10.31
N ALA A 31 -7.46 -7.17 10.73
CA ALA A 31 -6.70 -8.25 10.10
C ALA A 31 -7.09 -8.46 8.64
N GLY A 32 -8.39 -8.45 8.34
CA GLY A 32 -8.91 -8.66 6.99
C GLY A 32 -8.48 -7.54 6.04
N VAL A 33 -8.63 -6.28 6.44
CA VAL A 33 -8.25 -5.12 5.61
C VAL A 33 -6.74 -5.09 5.36
N LEU A 34 -5.93 -5.16 6.42
CA LEU A 34 -4.47 -5.03 6.30
C LEU A 34 -3.86 -6.19 5.50
N ARG A 35 -4.29 -7.43 5.76
CA ARG A 35 -3.78 -8.59 4.99
C ARG A 35 -4.36 -8.65 3.59
N GLY A 36 -5.62 -8.27 3.41
CA GLY A 36 -6.26 -8.18 2.09
C GLY A 36 -5.44 -7.27 1.18
N MET A 37 -5.17 -6.04 1.61
CA MET A 37 -4.32 -5.10 0.86
C MET A 37 -2.93 -5.68 0.58
N LYS A 38 -2.28 -6.28 1.58
CA LYS A 38 -0.97 -6.92 1.40
C LYS A 38 -1.00 -8.00 0.31
N TYR A 39 -1.94 -8.93 0.40
CA TYR A 39 -2.06 -10.04 -0.54
C TYR A 39 -2.47 -9.60 -1.93
N GLU A 40 -3.30 -8.56 -2.05
CA GLU A 40 -3.63 -7.95 -3.34
C GLU A 40 -2.36 -7.38 -4.01
N ILE A 41 -1.59 -6.57 -3.28
CA ILE A 41 -0.32 -5.99 -3.79
C ILE A 41 0.64 -7.12 -4.21
N GLU A 42 0.89 -8.09 -3.33
CA GLU A 42 1.77 -9.24 -3.62
C GLU A 42 1.28 -10.06 -4.81
N GLY A 43 -0.04 -10.29 -4.92
CA GLY A 43 -0.67 -11.01 -6.00
C GLY A 43 -0.49 -10.33 -7.34
N TYR A 44 -0.69 -9.01 -7.41
CA TYR A 44 -0.45 -8.22 -8.63
C TYR A 44 1.01 -8.25 -9.04
N ILE A 45 1.94 -8.03 -8.10
CA ILE A 45 3.38 -8.07 -8.39
C ILE A 45 3.78 -9.43 -8.95
N LYS A 46 3.30 -10.52 -8.34
CA LYS A 46 3.57 -11.89 -8.80
C LYS A 46 3.04 -12.12 -10.22
N SER A 47 1.80 -11.72 -10.48
CA SER A 47 1.16 -11.87 -11.80
C SER A 47 1.89 -11.08 -12.88
N LEU A 48 2.28 -9.83 -12.59
CA LEU A 48 2.98 -8.98 -13.54
C LEU A 48 4.42 -9.44 -13.79
N ARG A 49 5.12 -9.89 -12.75
CA ARG A 49 6.50 -10.39 -12.88
C ARG A 49 6.59 -11.64 -13.77
N ALA A 50 5.54 -12.47 -13.79
CA ALA A 50 5.47 -13.60 -14.72
C ALA A 50 5.45 -13.17 -16.19
N LYS A 51 4.88 -12.00 -16.50
CA LYS A 51 4.82 -11.43 -17.86
C LYS A 51 6.02 -10.53 -18.18
N TYR A 52 6.56 -9.87 -17.16
CA TYR A 52 7.66 -8.91 -17.27
C TYR A 52 8.76 -9.28 -16.27
N PRO A 53 9.71 -10.16 -16.65
CA PRO A 53 10.74 -10.64 -15.72
C PRO A 53 11.63 -9.54 -15.13
N SER A 54 11.80 -8.43 -15.85
CA SER A 54 12.55 -7.23 -15.43
C SER A 54 11.69 -6.18 -14.69
N LEU A 55 10.49 -6.54 -14.24
CA LEU A 55 9.58 -5.61 -13.56
C LEU A 55 10.24 -5.01 -12.31
N GLN A 56 10.38 -3.69 -12.32
CA GLN A 56 10.74 -2.89 -11.15
C GLN A 56 9.47 -2.42 -10.45
N VAL A 57 9.44 -2.58 -9.13
CA VAL A 57 8.29 -2.19 -8.31
C VAL A 57 8.72 -1.08 -7.37
N PHE A 58 8.05 0.06 -7.49
CA PHE A 58 8.20 1.22 -6.62
C PHE A 58 6.97 1.33 -5.72
N LEU A 59 7.17 1.37 -4.41
CA LEU A 59 6.11 1.68 -3.46
C LEU A 59 6.29 3.12 -2.94
N THR A 60 5.19 3.85 -2.86
CA THR A 60 5.15 5.25 -2.40
C THR A 60 3.81 5.52 -1.70
N GLY A 61 3.67 6.68 -1.09
CA GLY A 61 2.56 7.01 -0.20
C GLY A 61 2.98 7.05 1.27
N GLY A 62 2.09 7.56 2.11
CA GLY A 62 2.37 7.86 3.52
C GLY A 62 1.48 7.09 4.49
N ASP A 63 0.79 6.03 4.04
CA ASP A 63 -0.02 5.24 4.95
C ASP A 63 0.85 4.72 6.11
N ARG A 64 0.31 4.83 7.32
CA ARG A 64 1.00 4.47 8.58
C ARG A 64 1.39 2.98 8.63
N ILE A 65 0.85 2.19 7.71
CA ILE A 65 1.12 0.76 7.55
C ILE A 65 2.38 0.63 6.68
N ASN A 66 3.50 0.31 7.31
CA ASN A 66 4.77 0.15 6.63
C ASN A 66 4.82 -1.19 5.87
N PHE A 67 4.21 -1.24 4.69
CA PHE A 67 4.20 -2.44 3.83
C PHE A 67 5.60 -2.82 3.32
N ASP A 68 6.54 -1.88 3.35
CA ASP A 68 7.94 -2.08 2.91
C ASP A 68 8.65 -3.22 3.66
N GLU A 69 8.41 -3.35 4.97
CA GLU A 69 9.00 -4.42 5.79
C GLU A 69 8.33 -5.78 5.52
N GLY A 70 7.08 -5.76 5.07
CA GLY A 70 6.24 -6.95 4.91
C GLY A 70 6.23 -7.57 3.52
N ILE A 71 6.51 -6.79 2.47
CA ILE A 71 6.38 -7.19 1.06
C ILE A 71 7.76 -7.37 0.44
N LYS A 72 8.24 -8.62 0.39
CA LYS A 72 9.57 -8.99 -0.14
C LYS A 72 9.79 -8.67 -1.63
N SER A 73 8.75 -8.28 -2.34
CA SER A 73 8.76 -8.10 -3.79
C SER A 73 8.93 -6.65 -4.25
N ILE A 74 9.01 -5.69 -3.31
CA ILE A 74 9.28 -4.28 -3.57
C ILE A 74 10.77 -4.10 -3.88
N THR A 75 11.08 -3.38 -4.95
CA THR A 75 12.46 -3.09 -5.36
C THR A 75 12.96 -1.78 -4.77
N LEU A 76 12.08 -0.78 -4.62
CA LEU A 76 12.40 0.50 -4.01
C LEU A 76 11.16 1.09 -3.31
N SER A 77 11.34 1.61 -2.10
CA SER A 77 10.36 2.47 -1.44
C SER A 77 10.85 3.92 -1.45
N ASP A 78 10.02 4.83 -1.95
CA ASP A 78 10.35 6.24 -2.03
C ASP A 78 9.11 7.12 -1.82
N LYS A 79 9.01 7.73 -0.64
CA LYS A 79 7.90 8.63 -0.25
C LYS A 79 7.82 9.93 -1.05
N TYR A 80 8.84 10.25 -1.85
CA TYR A 80 8.95 11.53 -2.55
C TYR A 80 8.87 11.40 -4.07
N ILE A 81 8.41 10.27 -4.61
CA ILE A 81 8.29 10.08 -6.07
C ILE A 81 7.49 11.22 -6.73
N VAL A 82 6.37 11.64 -6.12
CA VAL A 82 5.55 12.74 -6.66
C VAL A 82 6.30 14.09 -6.59
N PRO A 83 6.79 14.56 -5.42
CA PRO A 83 7.60 15.78 -5.35
C PRO A 83 8.83 15.78 -6.27
N ARG A 84 9.57 14.67 -6.38
CA ARG A 84 10.72 14.55 -7.28
C ARG A 84 10.31 14.71 -8.74
N GLY A 85 9.21 14.07 -9.14
CA GLY A 85 8.66 14.19 -10.49
C GLY A 85 8.27 15.64 -10.81
N LEU A 86 7.58 16.31 -9.88
CA LEU A 86 7.20 17.72 -10.03
C LEU A 86 8.41 18.64 -10.16
N ASN A 87 9.43 18.46 -9.31
CA ASN A 87 10.66 19.24 -9.41
C ASN A 87 11.35 19.00 -10.75
N LYS A 88 11.39 17.76 -11.24
CA LYS A 88 12.01 17.45 -12.54
C LYS A 88 11.28 18.12 -13.70
N ILE A 89 9.95 18.20 -13.64
CA ILE A 89 9.14 18.94 -14.62
C ILE A 89 9.43 20.43 -14.52
N LEU A 90 9.54 20.99 -13.31
CA LEU A 90 9.88 22.40 -13.10
C LEU A 90 11.24 22.73 -13.73
N ASP A 91 12.29 21.96 -13.40
CA ASP A 91 13.65 22.13 -13.93
C ASP A 91 13.64 22.12 -15.47
N TYR A 92 12.95 21.14 -16.08
CA TYR A 92 12.85 21.01 -17.53
C TYR A 92 12.22 22.21 -18.22
N ASN A 93 11.23 22.85 -17.59
CA ASN A 93 10.57 24.04 -18.14
C ASN A 93 11.35 25.32 -17.85
N TYR A 94 12.17 25.33 -16.81
CA TYR A 94 13.08 26.45 -16.51
C TYR A 94 14.23 26.50 -17.52
N ASP A 95 14.87 25.36 -17.80
CA ASP A 95 16.02 25.24 -18.71
C ASP A 95 15.66 25.43 -20.20
N LYS A 96 14.37 25.44 -20.54
CA LYS A 96 13.85 25.69 -21.89
C LYS A 96 13.58 27.16 -22.21
N LYS A 97 13.69 28.05 -21.23
CA LYS A 97 13.70 29.50 -21.43
C LYS A 97 15.12 29.99 -21.66
#